data_AF-A0A1M6SWW5-F1
#
_entry.id   AF-A0A1M6SWW5-F1
#
_cell.length_a   1.000
_cell.length_b   1.000
_cell.length_c   1.000
_cell.angle_alpha   90.00
_cell.angle_beta   90.00
_cell.angle_gamma   90.00
#
_symmetry.space_group_name_H-M   'P 1'
#
loop_
_entity.id
_entity.type
_entity.pdbx_description
1 polymer ?
#
loop_
_entity_poly.entity_id
_entity_poly.type
_entity_poly.pdbx_seq_one_letter_code
_entity_poly.pdbx_strand_id
1 'polypeptide(L)'
;MLTSRARILLSALLRDLPDRHHILTLHTGHPVSTSVVLHTGGWDIEHPPVVERLSTVLSTGRSGAVVLRSFTTRISHTLTDGTEVPVKVVRGWRAADHTLTPLDEAEMFDAHCTDAASGEPVPPERGVEFAPAPAVDLSAFHTP
;
A
#
# COMPACT_ATOMS: atom_id res chain seq x y z
N MET A 1 -10.94 -16.29 1.32
CA MET A 1 -11.55 -15.93 0.02
C MET A 1 -11.99 -14.48 0.09
N LEU A 2 -11.79 -13.69 -0.97
CA LEU A 2 -12.25 -12.30 -1.00
C LEU A 2 -13.72 -12.19 -1.41
N THR A 3 -14.44 -11.24 -0.82
CA THR A 3 -15.75 -10.76 -1.25
C THR A 3 -15.63 -10.02 -2.58
N SER A 4 -16.72 -9.96 -3.35
CA SER A 4 -16.76 -9.20 -4.62
C SER A 4 -16.36 -7.74 -4.42
N ARG A 5 -16.83 -7.14 -3.31
CA ARG A 5 -16.52 -5.75 -2.96
C ARG A 5 -15.04 -5.54 -2.67
N ALA A 6 -14.42 -6.43 -1.89
CA ALA A 6 -12.98 -6.37 -1.63
C ALA A 6 -12.15 -6.57 -2.90
N ARG A 7 -12.60 -7.44 -3.83
CA ARG A 7 -11.95 -7.60 -5.15
C ARG A 7 -12.03 -6.34 -6.00
N ILE A 8 -13.17 -5.65 -6.02
CA ILE A 8 -13.34 -4.39 -6.77
C ILE A 8 -12.44 -3.29 -6.21
N LEU A 9 -12.44 -3.11 -4.88
CA LEU A 9 -11.55 -2.17 -4.20
C LEU A 9 -10.09 -2.44 -4.56
N LEU A 10 -9.68 -3.69 -4.40
CA LEU A 10 -8.30 -4.08 -4.59
C LEU A 10 -7.91 -3.86 -6.07
N SER A 11 -8.80 -4.17 -7.02
CA SER A 11 -8.67 -3.85 -8.46
C SER A 11 -8.52 -2.36 -8.75
N ALA A 12 -9.27 -1.51 -8.07
CA ALA A 12 -9.14 -0.07 -8.20
C ALA A 12 -7.78 0.42 -7.68
N LEU A 13 -7.36 -0.06 -6.51
CA LEU A 13 -6.12 0.36 -5.84
C LEU A 13 -4.86 0.06 -6.68
N LEU A 14 -4.80 -1.08 -7.36
CA LEU A 14 -3.61 -1.46 -8.13
C LEU A 14 -3.66 -1.08 -9.62
N ARG A 15 -4.75 -0.48 -10.10
CA ARG A 15 -5.01 -0.25 -11.53
C ARG A 15 -3.88 0.52 -12.22
N ASP A 16 -3.41 1.59 -11.60
CA ASP A 16 -2.46 2.53 -12.20
C ASP A 16 -1.03 2.30 -11.69
N LEU A 17 -0.74 1.10 -11.19
CA LEU A 17 0.57 0.74 -10.68
C LEU A 17 1.32 -0.16 -11.68
N PRO A 18 2.60 0.14 -11.96
CA PRO A 18 3.37 -0.61 -12.97
C PRO A 18 3.89 -1.96 -12.44
N ASP A 19 4.10 -2.05 -11.14
CA ASP A 19 4.71 -3.21 -10.50
C ASP A 19 3.69 -4.34 -10.29
N ARG A 20 4.19 -5.57 -10.12
CA ARG A 20 3.34 -6.78 -9.97
C ARG A 20 3.38 -7.40 -8.59
N HIS A 21 4.34 -7.01 -7.76
CA HIS A 21 4.47 -7.54 -6.41
C HIS A 21 4.40 -6.37 -5.44
N HIS A 22 3.45 -6.45 -4.52
CA HIS A 22 3.22 -5.42 -3.52
C HIS A 22 3.09 -6.02 -2.14
N ILE A 23 3.48 -5.25 -1.13
CA ILE A 23 3.01 -5.43 0.24
C ILE A 23 2.03 -4.30 0.52
N LEU A 24 0.79 -4.67 0.83
CA LEU A 24 -0.26 -3.77 1.28
C LEU A 24 -0.28 -3.79 2.80
N THR A 25 -0.04 -2.65 3.42
CA THR A 25 -0.12 -2.44 4.87
C THR A 25 -1.29 -1.52 5.19
N LEU A 26 -2.16 -1.97 6.10
CA LEU A 26 -3.29 -1.20 6.61
C LEU A 26 -3.02 -0.79 8.06
N HIS A 27 -3.10 0.50 8.33
CA HIS A 27 -3.01 1.10 9.66
C HIS A 27 -4.39 1.51 10.15
N THR A 28 -4.92 0.80 11.16
CA THR A 28 -6.18 1.15 11.85
C THR A 28 -6.00 1.07 13.37
N GLY A 29 -4.88 1.58 13.87
CA GLY A 29 -4.40 1.45 15.26
C GLY A 29 -3.20 0.51 15.37
N HIS A 30 -3.28 -0.69 14.78
CA HIS A 30 -2.14 -1.59 14.61
C HIS A 30 -1.95 -1.93 13.12
N PRO A 31 -0.70 -1.92 12.61
CA PRO A 31 -0.43 -2.28 11.23
C PRO A 31 -0.67 -3.76 11.00
N VAL A 32 -1.38 -4.08 9.92
CA VAL A 32 -1.50 -5.45 9.38
C VAL A 32 -1.15 -5.43 7.91
N SER A 33 -0.44 -6.46 7.43
CA SER A 33 0.11 -6.51 6.08
C SER A 33 -0.24 -7.79 5.34
N THR A 34 -0.33 -7.70 4.02
CA THR A 34 -0.41 -8.86 3.12
C THR A 34 0.44 -8.61 1.89
N SER A 35 1.10 -9.65 1.38
CA SER A 35 1.61 -9.62 0.02
C SER A 35 0.46 -9.78 -0.99
N VAL A 36 0.60 -9.12 -2.14
CA VAL A 36 -0.28 -9.20 -3.30
C VAL A 36 0.59 -9.33 -4.55
N VAL A 37 0.46 -10.46 -5.26
CA VAL A 37 1.25 -10.77 -6.46
C VAL A 37 0.31 -10.92 -7.65
N LEU A 38 0.48 -10.08 -8.66
CA LEU A 38 -0.30 -10.11 -9.89
C LEU A 38 0.27 -11.15 -10.85
N HIS A 39 -0.57 -12.08 -11.28
CA HIS A 39 -0.27 -13.05 -12.32
C HIS A 39 -1.27 -12.95 -13.48
N THR A 40 -1.09 -13.77 -14.52
CA THR A 40 -2.04 -13.80 -15.63
C THR A 40 -3.42 -14.26 -15.11
N GLY A 41 -4.45 -13.43 -15.30
CA GLY A 41 -5.84 -13.75 -14.96
C GLY A 41 -6.24 -13.54 -13.49
N GLY A 42 -5.36 -13.02 -12.63
CA GLY A 42 -5.68 -12.88 -11.22
C GLY A 42 -4.48 -12.52 -10.35
N TRP A 43 -4.71 -12.52 -9.04
CA TRP A 43 -3.71 -12.09 -8.08
C TRP A 43 -3.72 -13.06 -6.90
N ASP A 44 -2.54 -13.39 -6.42
CA ASP A 44 -2.32 -14.17 -5.22
C ASP A 44 -2.19 -13.24 -4.03
N ILE A 45 -2.91 -13.56 -2.96
CA ILE A 45 -2.97 -12.75 -1.73
C ILE A 45 -2.68 -13.67 -0.56
N GLU A 46 -1.59 -13.39 0.14
CA GLU A 46 -1.16 -14.19 1.29
C GLU A 46 -2.16 -14.15 2.44
N HIS A 47 -2.68 -12.96 2.76
CA HIS A 47 -3.64 -12.75 3.84
C HIS A 47 -4.85 -11.93 3.37
N PRO A 48 -5.85 -12.59 2.72
CA PRO A 48 -7.08 -11.94 2.28
C PRO A 48 -7.83 -11.11 3.33
N PRO A 49 -7.84 -11.47 4.65
CA PRO A 49 -8.50 -10.65 5.67
C PRO A 49 -8.00 -9.21 5.78
N VAL A 50 -6.77 -8.89 5.35
CA VAL A 50 -6.25 -7.52 5.34
C VAL A 50 -7.01 -6.65 4.34
N VAL A 51 -7.28 -7.20 3.16
CA VAL A 51 -8.04 -6.51 2.10
C VAL A 51 -9.52 -6.39 2.50
N GLU A 52 -10.09 -7.43 3.12
CA GLU A 52 -11.45 -7.36 3.68
C GLU A 52 -11.57 -6.28 4.76
N ARG A 53 -10.54 -6.13 5.61
CA ARG A 53 -10.52 -5.09 6.62
C ARG A 53 -10.47 -3.70 5.96
N LEU A 54 -9.66 -3.50 4.92
CA LEU A 54 -9.66 -2.24 4.18
C LEU A 54 -11.03 -1.95 3.54
N SER A 55 -11.65 -2.97 2.94
CA SER A 55 -13.02 -2.89 2.43
C SER A 55 -14.01 -2.46 3.52
N THR A 56 -13.87 -3.01 4.73
CA THR A 56 -14.70 -2.63 5.88
C THR A 56 -14.45 -1.19 6.32
N VAL A 57 -13.19 -0.76 6.40
CA VAL A 57 -12.81 0.63 6.75
C VAL A 57 -13.49 1.61 5.81
N LEU A 58 -13.38 1.39 4.50
CA LEU A 58 -14.00 2.25 3.50
C LEU A 58 -15.52 2.14 3.48
N SER A 59 -16.09 0.95 3.68
CA SER A 59 -17.54 0.76 3.73
C SER A 59 -18.18 1.46 4.92
N THR A 60 -17.46 1.53 6.05
CA THR A 60 -17.95 2.12 7.31
C THR A 60 -17.50 3.57 7.51
N GLY A 61 -16.70 4.13 6.58
CA GLY A 61 -16.19 5.50 6.66
C GLY A 61 -15.17 5.71 7.78
N ARG A 62 -14.62 4.63 8.34
CA ARG A 62 -13.65 4.71 9.44
C ARG A 62 -12.32 5.28 8.96
N SER A 63 -11.60 5.91 9.87
CA SER A 63 -10.25 6.41 9.60
C SER A 63 -9.22 5.28 9.59
N GLY A 64 -8.26 5.38 8.68
CA GLY A 64 -7.07 4.55 8.60
C GLY A 64 -6.07 5.09 7.58
N ALA A 65 -4.97 4.38 7.40
CA ALA A 65 -4.02 4.66 6.33
C ALA A 65 -3.65 3.36 5.60
N VAL A 66 -3.48 3.46 4.29
CA VAL A 66 -3.01 2.37 3.44
C VAL A 66 -1.65 2.75 2.93
N VAL A 67 -0.67 1.89 3.13
CA VAL A 67 0.66 2.00 2.52
C VAL A 67 0.85 0.82 1.60
N LEU A 68 1.31 1.10 0.38
CA LEU A 68 1.64 0.08 -0.59
C LEU A 68 3.12 0.20 -0.93
N ARG A 69 3.85 -0.88 -0.68
CA ARG A 69 5.24 -1.05 -1.06
C ARG A 69 5.32 -1.94 -2.29
N SER A 70 5.69 -1.38 -3.42
CA SER A 70 5.84 -2.07 -4.69
C SER A 70 7.29 -2.49 -4.94
N PHE A 71 7.52 -3.72 -5.34
CA PHE A 71 8.85 -4.23 -5.69
C PHE A 71 9.12 -4.01 -7.17
N THR A 72 10.13 -3.21 -7.48
CA THR A 72 10.57 -2.95 -8.86
C THR A 72 11.60 -3.98 -9.31
N THR A 73 11.95 -3.97 -10.59
CA THR A 73 13.05 -4.76 -11.15
C THR A 73 14.42 -4.09 -11.02
N ARG A 74 14.48 -2.84 -10.53
CA ARG A 74 15.73 -2.11 -10.34
C ARG A 74 16.43 -2.63 -9.08
N ILE A 75 17.72 -2.92 -9.17
CA ILE A 75 18.51 -3.31 -8.00
C ILE A 75 18.96 -2.05 -7.25
N SER A 76 18.64 -1.99 -5.95
CA SER A 76 19.14 -0.94 -5.06
C SER A 76 20.57 -1.23 -4.64
N HIS A 77 20.81 -2.46 -4.20
CA HIS A 77 22.11 -2.91 -3.72
C HIS A 77 22.16 -4.42 -3.62
N THR A 78 23.38 -4.95 -3.47
CA THR A 78 23.63 -6.37 -3.25
C THR A 78 24.16 -6.55 -1.82
N LEU A 79 23.63 -7.54 -1.10
CA LEU A 79 24.12 -7.92 0.22
C LEU A 79 25.45 -8.69 0.10
N THR A 80 26.15 -8.86 1.22
CA THR A 80 27.45 -9.55 1.25
C THR A 80 27.38 -11.01 0.79
N ASP A 81 26.21 -11.65 0.93
CA ASP A 81 25.96 -13.02 0.46
C ASP A 81 25.57 -13.11 -1.02
N GLY A 82 25.58 -11.98 -1.75
CA GLY A 82 25.20 -11.91 -3.15
C GLY A 82 23.71 -11.67 -3.41
N THR A 83 22.88 -11.56 -2.38
CA THR A 83 21.44 -11.31 -2.56
C THR A 83 21.20 -9.91 -3.12
N GLU A 84 20.56 -9.83 -4.28
CA GLU A 84 20.12 -8.56 -4.86
C GLU A 84 18.86 -8.05 -4.16
N VAL A 85 18.94 -6.82 -3.63
CA VAL A 85 17.82 -6.15 -2.98
C VAL A 85 17.20 -5.16 -3.97
N PRO A 86 15.92 -5.34 -4.36
CA PRO A 86 15.27 -4.44 -5.29
C PRO A 86 14.98 -3.07 -4.67
N VAL A 87 14.90 -2.06 -5.51
CA VAL A 87 14.28 -0.77 -5.18
C VAL A 87 12.79 -1.02 -4.94
N LYS A 88 12.28 -0.40 -3.88
CA LYS A 88 10.88 -0.47 -3.47
C LYS A 88 10.27 0.92 -3.59
N VAL A 89 9.18 1.06 -4.34
CA VAL A 89 8.44 2.32 -4.39
C VAL A 89 7.30 2.27 -3.39
N VAL A 90 7.24 3.26 -2.51
CA VAL A 90 6.25 3.33 -1.43
C VAL A 90 5.29 4.48 -1.71
N ARG A 91 4.00 4.14 -1.74
CA ARG A 91 2.87 5.07 -1.95
C ARG A 91 1.88 4.88 -0.83
N GLY A 92 1.11 5.92 -0.51
CA GLY A 92 0.13 5.84 0.57
C GLY A 92 -1.12 6.65 0.34
N TRP A 93 -2.17 6.27 1.04
CA TRP A 93 -3.47 6.94 1.03
C TRP A 93 -3.98 7.07 2.46
N ARG A 94 -4.62 8.19 2.78
CA ARG A 94 -5.49 8.31 3.95
C ARG A 94 -6.85 7.73 3.61
N ALA A 95 -7.33 6.81 4.43
CA ALA A 95 -8.69 6.27 4.33
C ALA A 95 -9.57 7.00 5.35
N ALA A 96 -10.59 7.70 4.89
CA ALA A 96 -11.60 8.36 5.73
C ALA A 96 -12.83 8.70 4.90
N ASP A 97 -14.00 8.80 5.54
CA ASP A 97 -15.24 9.26 4.89
C ASP A 97 -15.56 8.53 3.57
N HIS A 98 -15.31 7.22 3.58
CA HIS A 98 -15.51 6.32 2.43
C HIS A 98 -14.53 6.52 1.25
N THR A 99 -13.51 7.37 1.40
CA THR A 99 -12.55 7.70 0.33
C THR A 99 -11.12 7.22 0.63
N LEU A 100 -10.30 7.17 -0.42
CA LEU A 100 -8.84 7.05 -0.34
C LEU A 100 -8.21 8.33 -0.90
N THR A 101 -7.74 9.21 0.00
CA THR A 101 -7.05 10.44 -0.38
C THR A 101 -5.56 10.14 -0.59
N PRO A 102 -4.99 10.36 -1.79
CA PRO A 102 -3.58 10.08 -2.04
C PRO A 102 -2.67 10.98 -1.21
N LEU A 103 -1.56 10.41 -0.74
CA LEU A 103 -0.46 11.15 -0.14
C LEU A 103 0.54 11.57 -1.22
N ASP A 104 1.10 12.76 -1.07
CA ASP A 104 2.22 13.20 -1.91
C ASP A 104 3.58 12.64 -1.41
N GLU A 105 4.65 12.93 -2.15
CA GLU A 105 5.99 12.46 -1.82
C GLU A 105 6.49 12.97 -0.46
N ALA A 106 6.20 14.24 -0.12
CA ALA A 106 6.67 14.85 1.12
C ALA A 106 5.92 14.28 2.33
N GLU A 107 4.61 14.08 2.21
CA GLU A 107 3.80 13.42 3.23
C GLU A 107 4.23 11.96 3.44
N MET A 108 4.58 11.25 2.36
CA MET A 108 5.10 9.88 2.46
C MET A 108 6.48 9.83 3.10
N PHE A 109 7.35 10.78 2.76
CA PHE A 109 8.67 10.92 3.35
C PHE A 109 8.55 11.20 4.85
N ASP A 110 7.79 12.22 5.25
CA ASP A 110 7.58 12.58 6.66
C ASP A 110 7.02 11.41 7.46
N ALA A 111 6.01 10.71 6.93
CA ALA A 111 5.40 9.57 7.61
C ALA A 111 6.35 8.39 7.88
N HIS A 112 7.45 8.27 7.12
CA HIS A 112 8.44 7.18 7.28
C HIS A 112 9.78 7.65 7.86
N CYS A 113 10.07 8.94 7.76
CA CYS A 113 11.34 9.55 8.16
C CYS A 113 11.21 10.40 9.43
N THR A 114 10.12 10.23 10.18
CA THR A 114 9.88 10.84 11.49
C THR A 114 9.53 9.76 12.50
N ASP A 115 10.26 9.69 13.61
CA ASP A 115 9.96 8.76 14.70
C ASP A 115 8.62 9.14 15.35
N ALA A 116 7.67 8.21 15.37
CA ALA A 116 6.32 8.50 15.82
C ALA A 116 6.19 8.81 17.32
N ALA A 117 7.18 8.41 18.15
CA ALA A 117 7.15 8.63 19.59
C ALA A 117 7.77 9.98 19.99
N SER A 118 8.87 10.35 19.35
CA SER A 118 9.66 11.55 19.67
C SER A 118 9.45 12.71 18.71
N GLY A 119 9.04 12.43 17.46
CA GLY A 119 8.99 13.41 16.39
C GLY A 119 10.35 13.72 15.76
N GLU A 120 11.42 13.03 16.17
CA GLU A 120 12.76 13.24 15.64
C GLU A 120 12.92 12.63 14.25
N PRO A 121 13.71 13.23 13.36
CA PRO A 121 13.95 12.69 12.04
C PRO A 121 14.73 11.38 12.12
N VAL A 122 14.28 10.39 11.35
CA VAL A 122 14.97 9.13 11.13
C VAL A 122 15.41 9.02 9.66
N PRO A 123 16.59 8.44 9.38
CA PRO A 123 17.08 8.33 8.01
C PRO A 123 16.16 7.42 7.18
N PRO A 124 15.97 7.72 5.88
CA PRO A 124 15.15 6.88 5.00
C PRO A 124 15.73 5.48 4.85
N GLU A 125 14.85 4.49 4.70
CA GLU A 125 15.25 3.11 4.44
C GLU A 125 16.03 3.01 3.12
N ARG A 126 17.17 2.32 3.14
CA ARG A 126 17.97 2.06 1.94
C ARG A 126 17.15 1.30 0.88
N GLY A 127 17.15 1.84 -0.33
CA GLY A 127 16.45 1.23 -1.47
C GLY A 127 14.94 1.43 -1.45
N VAL A 128 14.44 2.38 -0.65
CA VAL A 128 13.06 2.86 -0.72
C VAL A 128 13.02 4.20 -1.45
N GLU A 129 12.10 4.31 -2.40
CA GLU A 129 11.71 5.55 -3.06
C GLU A 129 10.29 5.89 -2.63
N PHE A 130 10.09 7.10 -2.09
CA PHE A 130 8.75 7.62 -1.84
C PHE A 130 8.22 8.24 -3.12
N ALA A 131 6.94 7.99 -3.43
CA ALA A 131 6.31 8.52 -4.62
C ALA A 131 4.89 9.00 -4.31
N PRO A 132 4.38 10.00 -5.03
CA PRO A 132 2.99 10.38 -4.92
C PRO A 132 2.09 9.20 -5.30
N ALA A 133 1.04 9.01 -4.52
CA ALA A 133 0.03 8.00 -4.80
C ALA A 133 -0.92 8.47 -5.92
N PRO A 134 -1.30 7.60 -6.87
CA PRO A 134 -2.34 7.93 -7.83
C PRO A 134 -3.70 8.06 -7.13
N ALA A 135 -4.61 8.84 -7.73
CA ALA A 135 -6.01 8.83 -7.32
C ALA A 135 -6.62 7.44 -7.53
N VAL A 136 -7.51 7.00 -6.63
CA VAL A 136 -8.19 5.71 -6.74
C VAL A 136 -9.66 5.95 -7.02
N ASP A 137 -10.15 5.51 -8.17
CA ASP A 137 -11.58 5.55 -8.50
C ASP A 137 -12.34 4.45 -7.75
N LEU A 138 -13.08 4.86 -6.71
CA LEU A 138 -13.91 3.98 -5.88
C LEU A 138 -15.38 3.93 -6.33
N SER A 139 -15.74 4.51 -7.48
CA SER A 139 -17.12 4.53 -7.97
C SER A 139 -17.77 3.14 -7.96
N ALA A 140 -17.10 2.15 -8.55
CA ALA A 140 -17.57 0.75 -8.59
C ALA A 140 -17.61 0.09 -7.20
N PHE A 141 -16.84 0.57 -6.22
CA PHE A 141 -16.84 0.05 -4.85
C PHE A 141 -18.01 0.60 -4.01
N HIS A 142 -18.56 1.75 -4.38
CA HIS A 142 -19.70 2.38 -3.71
C HIS A 142 -21.06 1.99 -4.30
N THR A 143 -21.07 1.34 -5.46
CA THR A 143 -22.30 0.76 -6.01
C THR A 143 -22.86 -0.30 -5.05
N PRO A 144 -24.15 -0.22 -4.69
CA PRO A 144 -24.82 -1.17 -3.81
C PRO A 144 -24.78 -2.63 -4.29
#